data_AF-A0A965C6I6-F1
#
_entry.id   AF-A0A965C6I6-F1
#
_cell.length_a   1.000
_cell.length_b   1.000
_cell.length_c   1.000
_cell.angle_alpha   90.00
_cell.angle_beta   90.00
_cell.angle_gamma   90.00
#
_symmetry.space_group_name_H-M   'P 1'
#
loop_
_entity.id
_entity.type
_entity.pdbx_description
1 polymer ?
#
loop_
_entity_poly.entity_id
_entity_poly.type
_entity_poly.pdbx_seq_one_letter_code
_entity_poly.pdbx_strand_id
1 'polypeptide(L)' 'MSDTKDSNGNILSDGDSVQLIKDLKVKGTSVTLKRGSVAKNIRLTDDPEEIECNVDKVKGLVLKTCFLKKA' A
#
# COMPACT_ATOMS: atom_id res chain seq x y z
N MET A 1 9.89 -13.55 -12.94
CA MET A 1 9.95 -12.50 -11.90
C MET A 1 8.86 -11.51 -12.23
N SER A 2 7.84 -11.46 -11.39
CA SER A 2 6.75 -10.50 -11.50
C SER A 2 7.13 -9.31 -10.63
N ASP A 3 7.35 -8.15 -11.25
CA ASP A 3 7.67 -6.93 -10.50
C ASP A 3 6.43 -6.41 -9.77
N THR A 4 6.58 -6.04 -8.50
CA THR A 4 5.53 -5.35 -7.75
C THR A 4 5.33 -3.96 -8.36
N LYS A 5 4.12 -3.69 -8.86
CA LYS A 5 3.77 -2.42 -9.51
C LYS A 5 2.59 -1.76 -8.84
N ASP A 6 2.60 -0.43 -8.82
CA ASP A 6 1.47 0.38 -8.36
C ASP A 6 0.32 0.40 -9.38
N SER A 7 -0.77 1.11 -9.06
CA SER A 7 -1.95 1.25 -9.94
C SER A 7 -1.66 1.91 -11.29
N ASN A 8 -0.54 2.61 -11.42
CA ASN A 8 -0.12 3.31 -12.64
C ASN A 8 0.95 2.53 -13.42
N GLY A 9 1.37 1.36 -12.93
CA GLY A 9 2.40 0.52 -13.54
C GLY A 9 3.83 0.88 -13.13
N ASN A 10 4.03 1.75 -12.14
CA ASN A 10 5.36 2.07 -11.62
C ASN A 10 5.87 0.94 -10.74
N ILE A 11 7.13 0.57 -10.92
CA ILE A 11 7.80 -0.44 -10.08
C ILE A 11 7.99 0.12 -8.66
N LEU A 12 7.58 -0.67 -7.69
CA LEU A 12 7.75 -0.41 -6.27
C LEU A 12 8.99 -1.14 -5.74
N SER A 13 9.61 -0.58 -4.71
CA SER A 13 10.76 -1.16 -4.03
C SER A 13 10.63 -1.02 -2.52
N ASP A 14 11.33 -1.88 -1.78
CA ASP A 14 11.41 -1.76 -0.32
C ASP A 14 11.91 -0.37 0.10
N GLY A 15 11.23 0.21 1.09
CA GLY A 15 11.53 1.56 1.57
C GLY A 15 10.78 2.69 0.84
N ASP A 16 10.09 2.40 -0.27
CA ASP A 16 9.31 3.40 -1.00
C ASP A 16 8.17 3.99 -0.15
N SER A 17 7.65 5.13 -0.62
CA SER A 17 6.41 5.71 -0.13
C SER A 17 5.33 5.59 -1.20
N VAL A 18 4.12 5.24 -0.77
CA VAL A 18 2.95 5.08 -1.63
C VAL A 18 1.74 5.79 -1.04
N GLN A 19 0.84 6.24 -1.89
CA GLN A 19 -0.36 6.95 -1.51
C GLN A 19 -1.60 6.18 -1.92
N LEU A 20 -2.62 6.15 -1.06
CA LEU A 20 -3.91 5.55 -1.38
C LEU A 20 -4.64 6.37 -2.43
N ILE A 21 -5.10 5.69 -3.50
CA ILE A 21 -5.86 6.33 -4.58
C ILE A 21 -7.37 6.40 -4.31
N LYS A 22 -7.86 5.67 -3.28
CA LYS A 22 -9.26 5.66 -2.83
C LYS A 22 -9.37 5.32 -1.34
N ASP A 23 -10.56 5.53 -0.79
CA ASP A 23 -10.88 5.12 0.58
C ASP A 23 -10.93 3.58 0.67
N LEU A 24 -10.27 3.02 1.67
CA LEU A 24 -10.24 1.57 1.94
C LEU A 24 -10.68 1.30 3.38
N LYS A 25 -11.69 0.45 3.54
CA LYS A 25 -12.10 -0.04 4.87
C LYS A 25 -11.24 -1.24 5.24
N VAL A 26 -10.59 -1.17 6.41
CA VAL A 26 -9.79 -2.29 6.91
C VAL A 26 -10.74 -3.34 7.48
N LYS A 27 -10.68 -4.57 6.95
CA LYS A 27 -11.49 -5.68 7.44
C LYS A 27 -11.20 -5.96 8.92
N GLY A 28 -12.25 -6.26 9.69
CA GLY A 28 -12.12 -6.54 11.13
C GLY A 28 -11.96 -5.32 12.03
N THR A 29 -11.94 -4.10 11.47
CA THR A 29 -11.87 -2.86 12.27
C THR A 29 -12.90 -1.83 11.80
N SER A 30 -13.13 -0.80 12.62
CA SER A 30 -13.89 0.41 12.23
C SER A 30 -13.03 1.43 11.48
N VAL A 31 -11.75 1.14 11.23
CA VAL A 31 -10.81 2.06 10.60
C VAL A 31 -11.03 2.09 9.09
N THR A 32 -11.14 3.30 8.56
CA THR A 32 -11.15 3.57 7.12
C THR A 32 -9.91 4.38 6.78
N LEU A 33 -9.04 3.82 5.95
CA LEU A 33 -7.92 4.54 5.35
C LEU A 33 -8.47 5.47 4.29
N LYS A 34 -8.13 6.75 4.36
CA LYS A 34 -8.66 7.75 3.44
C LYS A 34 -7.80 7.85 2.19
N ARG A 35 -8.44 8.18 1.07
CA ARG A 35 -7.75 8.59 -0.15
C ARG A 35 -6.77 9.72 0.19
N GLY A 36 -5.55 9.61 -0.31
CA GLY A 36 -4.49 10.57 -0.03
C GLY A 36 -3.64 10.23 1.20
N SER A 37 -4.05 9.29 2.06
CA SER A 37 -3.19 8.77 3.11
C SER A 37 -1.91 8.18 2.50
N VAL A 38 -0.78 8.48 3.12
CA VAL A 38 0.55 8.04 2.66
C VAL A 38 1.07 6.94 3.56
N ALA A 39 1.43 5.81 2.96
CA ALA A 39 2.18 4.75 3.60
C ALA A 39 3.66 4.93 3.27
N LYS A 40 4.49 5.09 4.30
CA LYS A 40 5.95 5.27 4.14
C LYS A 40 6.67 4.00 4.52
N ASN A 41 7.86 3.80 3.95
CA ASN A 41 8.73 2.67 4.25
C ASN A 41 8.01 1.33 4.03
N ILE A 42 7.42 1.17 2.84
CA ILE A 42 6.74 -0.06 2.46
C ILE A 42 7.72 -1.22 2.35
N ARG A 43 7.21 -2.44 2.48
CA ARG A 43 7.95 -3.67 2.20
C ARG A 43 7.24 -4.47 1.14
N LEU A 44 8.01 -5.00 0.20
CA LEU A 44 7.50 -5.95 -0.78
C LEU A 44 7.25 -7.29 -0.07
N THR A 45 6.20 -7.98 -0.50
CA THR A 45 5.88 -9.33 -0.02
C THR A 45 6.23 -10.35 -1.11
N ASP A 46 5.96 -11.62 -0.82
CA ASP A 46 6.08 -12.69 -1.82
C ASP A 46 5.04 -12.59 -2.95
N ASP A 47 3.98 -11.78 -2.76
CA ASP A 47 2.94 -11.51 -3.76
C ASP A 47 3.15 -10.14 -4.41
N PRO A 48 3.36 -10.05 -5.75
CA PRO A 48 3.56 -8.79 -6.45
C PRO A 48 2.33 -7.86 -6.46
N GLU A 49 1.14 -8.36 -6.09
CA GLU A 49 -0.06 -7.56 -5.93
C GLU A 49 -0.20 -6.97 -4.52
N GLU A 50 0.69 -7.30 -3.59
CA GLU A 50 0.58 -6.91 -2.19
C GLU A 50 1.87 -6.25 -1.67
N ILE A 51 1.69 -5.33 -0.72
CA ILE A 51 2.79 -4.73 0.04
C ILE A 51 2.41 -4.68 1.52
N GLU A 52 3.41 -4.79 2.37
CA GLU A 52 3.28 -4.52 3.80
C GLU A 52 3.64 -3.06 4.06
N CYS A 53 2.82 -2.35 4.85
CA CYS A 53 3.09 -0.96 5.17
C CYS A 53 2.48 -0.54 6.51
N ASN A 54 2.83 0.68 6.92
CA ASN A 54 2.25 1.35 8.07
C ASN A 54 1.54 2.61 7.58
N VAL A 55 0.30 2.82 8.03
CA VAL A 55 -0.51 4.00 7.70
C VAL A 55 -1.03 4.61 8.99
N ASP A 56 -0.74 5.90 9.19
CA ASP A 56 -1.10 6.66 10.40
C ASP A 56 -0.66 5.94 11.69
N LYS A 57 -1.62 5.38 12.44
CA LYS A 57 -1.41 4.66 13.70
C LYS A 57 -1.50 3.13 13.55
N VAL A 58 -1.81 2.64 12.36
CA VAL A 58 -2.01 1.22 12.09
C VAL A 58 -0.73 0.65 11.46
N LYS A 59 -0.17 -0.37 12.10
CA LYS A 59 1.07 -1.01 11.69
C LYS A 59 0.84 -2.40 11.11
N GLY A 60 1.73 -2.85 10.23
CA GLY A 60 1.69 -4.21 9.65
C GLY A 60 0.45 -4.46 8.79
N LEU A 61 0.03 -3.45 8.03
CA LEU A 61 -1.08 -3.60 7.09
C LEU A 61 -0.58 -4.17 5.77
N VAL A 62 -1.25 -5.22 5.29
CA VAL A 62 -1.08 -5.69 3.92
C VAL A 62 -2.12 -5.01 3.04
N LEU A 63 -1.67 -4.29 2.01
CA LEU A 63 -2.51 -3.57 1.06
C LEU A 63 -2.25 -4.04 -0.36
N LYS A 64 -3.32 -4.10 -1.18
CA LYS A 64 -3.19 -4.38 -2.60
C LYS A 64 -2.61 -3.19 -3.35
N THR A 65 -1.60 -3.43 -4.17
CA THR A 65 -0.87 -2.41 -4.96
C THR A 65 -1.75 -1.71 -5.99
N CYS A 66 -2.79 -2.37 -6.48
CA CYS A 66 -3.77 -1.77 -7.40
C CYS A 66 -4.58 -0.60 -6.81
N PHE A 67 -4.52 -0.39 -5.48
CA PHE A 67 -5.14 0.75 -4.80
C PHE A 67 -4.13 1.79 -4.30
N LEU A 68 -2.87 1.65 -4.71
CA LEU A 68 -1.76 2.47 -4.30
C LEU A 68 -1.12 3.10 -5.54
N LYS A 69 -0.57 4.29 -5.37
CA LYS A 69 0.35 4.91 -6.34
C LYS A 69 1.65 5.27 -5.65
N LYS A 70 2.78 5.20 -6.35
CA LYS A 70 4.06 5.73 -5.86
C LYS A 70 3.92 7.23 -5.56
N ALA A 71 4.38 7.63 -4.39
CA ALA A 71 4.27 9.00 -3.86
C ALA A 71 5.49 9.86 -4.22
#